data_AF-A0A953TQ26-F1
#
_entry.id   AF-A0A953TQ26-F1
#
_cell.length_a   1.000
_cell.length_b   1.000
_cell.length_c   1.000
_cell.angle_alpha   90.00
_cell.angle_beta   90.00
_cell.angle_gamma   90.00
#
_symmetry.space_group_name_H-M   'P 1'
#
loop_
_entity.id
_entity.type
_entity.pdbx_description
1 polymer ?
#
loop_
_entity_poly.entity_id
_entity_poly.type
_entity_poly.pdbx_seq_one_letter_code
_entity_poly.pdbx_strand_id
1 'polypeptide(L)'
;MITPEQERARIAGVYSAMSDEELEQIAQSADELSDAAREALQAETVRRGLAPAAPPPPGVDVVELGDLVTLRQFRDLPEALLAKGSLESAGIESQLVDDNMIRMDWFISNLLGGIKLKVHAEDVETANEILNQPIPETIEIEGVGSYAQPKCPRCQSLDVSFRELDKFFSYGSAYVGVPIPVYHKAWTCRACGNEWEDRGAAPSELDGGTF
;
A
#
# COMPACT_ATOMS: atom_id res chain seq x y z
N MET A 1 50.54 22.55 -0.41
CA MET A 1 49.15 22.07 -0.25
C MET A 1 48.55 22.82 0.91
N ILE A 2 47.40 23.46 0.71
CA ILE A 2 46.68 24.12 1.81
C ILE A 2 46.04 23.00 2.65
N THR A 3 46.21 23.07 3.97
CA THR A 3 45.58 22.10 4.87
C THR A 3 44.09 22.41 5.05
N PRO A 4 43.23 21.41 5.31
CA PRO A 4 41.80 21.63 5.53
C PRO A 4 41.52 22.62 6.66
N GLU A 5 42.37 22.66 7.71
CA GLU A 5 42.25 23.65 8.80
C GLU A 5 42.58 25.09 8.34
N GLN A 6 43.60 25.26 7.50
CA GLN A 6 43.95 26.57 6.93
C GLN A 6 42.85 27.09 6.00
N GLU A 7 42.26 26.21 5.19
CA GLU A 7 41.18 26.58 4.29
C GLU A 7 39.91 26.95 5.06
N ARG A 8 39.56 26.20 6.11
CA ARG A 8 38.46 26.52 7.01
C ARG A 8 38.66 27.88 7.70
N ALA A 9 39.86 28.18 8.20
CA ALA A 9 40.16 29.46 8.82
C ALA A 9 40.03 30.64 7.85
N ARG A 10 40.45 30.45 6.59
CA ARG A 10 40.28 31.43 5.52
C ARG A 10 38.81 31.70 5.23
N ILE A 11 38.00 30.64 5.08
CA ILE A 11 36.56 30.75 4.81
C ILE A 11 35.82 31.40 5.98
N ALA A 12 36.16 31.05 7.21
CA ALA A 12 35.58 31.66 8.41
C ALA A 12 35.82 33.18 8.46
N GLY A 13 37.00 33.64 8.01
CA GLY A 13 37.29 35.07 7.87
C GLY A 13 36.35 35.76 6.88
N VAL A 14 36.07 35.12 5.74
CA VAL A 14 35.14 35.64 4.73
C VAL A 14 33.72 35.71 5.29
N TYR A 15 33.20 34.63 5.87
CA TYR A 15 31.85 34.59 6.44
C TYR A 15 31.66 35.57 7.61
N SER A 16 32.68 35.78 8.43
CA SER A 16 32.63 36.78 9.51
C SER A 16 32.48 38.23 9.02
N ALA A 17 32.86 38.52 7.77
CA ALA A 17 32.75 39.85 7.17
C ALA A 17 31.46 40.06 6.36
N MET A 18 30.67 39.00 6.13
CA MET A 18 29.40 39.07 5.39
C MET A 18 28.25 39.53 6.30
N SER A 19 27.21 40.11 5.71
CA SER A 19 25.97 40.45 6.41
C SER A 19 25.14 39.21 6.72
N ASP A 20 24.16 39.34 7.61
CA ASP A 20 23.30 38.23 8.01
C ASP A 20 22.45 37.72 6.83
N GLU A 21 21.96 38.62 5.98
CA GLU A 21 21.18 38.27 4.78
C GLU A 21 22.02 37.49 3.75
N GLU A 22 23.29 37.86 3.56
CA GLU A 22 24.20 37.14 2.65
C GLU A 22 24.59 35.76 3.22
N LEU A 23 24.73 35.64 4.54
CA LEU A 23 24.96 34.34 5.18
C LEU A 23 23.75 33.42 5.08
N GLU A 24 22.53 33.97 5.19
CA GLU A 24 21.29 33.22 4.99
C GLU A 24 21.15 32.69 3.56
N GLN A 25 21.51 33.49 2.55
CA GLN A 25 21.53 33.03 1.15
C GLN A 25 22.49 31.86 0.93
N ILE A 26 23.67 31.90 1.56
CA ILE A 26 24.63 30.79 1.50
C ILE A 26 24.12 29.56 2.26
N ALA A 27 23.39 29.75 3.36
CA ALA A 27 22.80 28.65 4.13
C ALA A 27 21.72 27.89 3.34
N GLN A 28 21.01 28.57 2.42
CA GLN A 28 20.01 27.93 1.56
C GLN A 28 20.59 26.91 0.57
N SER A 29 21.86 27.04 0.20
CA SER A 29 22.59 26.11 -0.67
C SER A 29 23.73 25.39 0.05
N ALA A 30 23.56 25.11 1.35
CA ALA A 30 24.57 24.48 2.18
C ALA A 30 24.98 23.06 1.71
N ASP A 31 24.13 22.40 0.92
CA ASP A 31 24.36 21.09 0.30
C ASP A 31 25.42 21.14 -0.81
N GLU A 32 25.53 22.25 -1.53
CA GLU A 32 26.54 22.46 -2.58
C GLU A 32 27.92 22.86 -2.03
N LEU A 33 28.02 23.19 -0.74
CA LEU A 33 29.26 23.62 -0.10
C LEU A 33 30.23 22.46 0.21
N SER A 34 31.52 22.76 0.18
CA SER A 34 32.55 21.85 0.71
C SER A 34 32.42 21.70 2.23
N ASP A 35 32.92 20.59 2.78
CA ASP A 35 32.82 20.30 4.22
C ASP A 35 33.44 21.42 5.08
N ALA A 36 34.60 21.93 4.69
CA ALA A 36 35.28 23.04 5.37
C ALA A 36 34.46 24.35 5.34
N ALA A 37 33.72 24.60 4.26
CA ALA A 37 32.85 25.77 4.14
C ALA A 37 31.57 25.59 4.97
N ARG A 38 30.94 24.41 4.93
CA ARG A 38 29.75 24.10 5.72
C ARG A 38 30.03 24.23 7.22
N GLU A 39 31.16 23.71 7.69
CA GLU A 39 31.58 23.86 9.09
C GLU A 39 31.83 25.32 9.50
N ALA A 40 32.47 26.12 8.64
CA ALA A 40 32.71 27.53 8.90
C ALA A 40 31.40 28.34 8.94
N LEU A 41 30.46 28.03 8.07
CA LEU A 41 29.13 28.66 8.03
C LEU A 41 28.30 28.33 9.28
N GLN A 42 28.31 27.06 9.70
CA GLN A 42 27.66 26.63 10.96
C GLN A 42 28.27 27.33 12.18
N ALA A 43 29.60 27.45 12.22
CA ALA A 43 30.26 28.13 13.32
C ALA A 43 29.91 29.64 13.39
N GLU A 44 29.77 30.31 12.24
CA GLU A 44 29.42 31.73 12.18
C GLU A 44 27.92 31.98 12.45
N THR A 45 27.02 31.14 11.94
CA THR A 45 25.58 31.22 12.22
C THR A 45 25.28 31.01 13.71
N VAL A 46 25.90 30.01 14.34
CA VAL A 46 25.83 29.79 15.79
C VAL A 46 26.40 30.97 16.58
N ARG A 47 27.53 31.53 16.14
CA ARG A 47 28.15 32.72 16.78
C ARG A 47 27.22 33.94 16.74
N ARG A 48 26.48 34.13 15.65
CA ARG A 48 25.56 35.27 15.46
C ARG A 48 24.16 35.03 16.02
N GLY A 49 23.86 33.80 16.46
CA GLY A 49 22.52 33.44 16.90
C GLY A 49 21.49 33.39 15.76
N LEU A 50 21.96 33.34 14.51
CA LEU A 50 21.13 33.08 13.34
C LEU A 50 20.78 31.59 13.40
N ALA A 51 19.49 31.26 13.48
CA ALA A 51 19.06 29.87 13.58
C ALA A 51 19.66 29.09 12.41
N PRO A 52 20.38 27.97 12.64
CA PRO A 52 20.80 27.13 11.54
C PRO A 52 19.52 26.61 10.90
N ALA A 53 19.17 27.15 9.73
CA ALA A 53 18.29 26.46 8.80
C ALA A 53 19.08 25.22 8.37
N ALA A 54 19.07 24.18 9.21
CA ALA A 54 19.50 22.87 8.78
C ALA A 54 18.65 22.58 7.55
N PRO A 55 19.25 22.43 6.35
CA PRO A 55 18.47 21.98 5.21
C PRO A 55 17.78 20.69 5.67
N PRO A 56 16.46 20.55 5.46
CA PRO A 56 15.78 19.31 5.79
C PRO A 56 16.60 18.18 5.16
N PRO A 57 16.95 17.12 5.92
CA PRO A 57 17.79 16.05 5.41
C PRO A 57 17.25 15.61 4.05
N PRO A 58 18.08 15.63 2.98
CA PRO A 58 17.60 15.29 1.65
C PRO A 58 17.07 13.86 1.67
N GLY A 59 15.78 13.69 1.36
CA GLY A 59 15.10 12.39 1.37
C GLY A 59 14.24 12.09 2.60
N VAL A 60 14.00 13.06 3.48
CA VAL A 60 12.86 12.97 4.41
C VAL A 60 11.70 13.68 3.75
N ASP A 61 10.86 12.92 3.03
CA ASP A 61 9.46 13.28 2.89
C ASP A 61 8.98 13.52 4.33
N VAL A 62 8.73 14.78 4.69
CA VAL A 62 8.04 15.11 5.93
C VAL A 62 6.60 14.69 5.72
N VAL A 63 6.36 13.38 5.69
CA VAL A 63 5.12 12.83 6.18
C VAL A 63 5.14 13.27 7.63
N GLU A 64 4.32 14.26 7.98
CA GLU A 64 3.95 14.44 9.38
C GLU A 64 3.61 13.05 9.88
N LEU A 65 4.44 12.48 10.77
CA LEU A 65 4.09 11.28 11.50
C LEU A 65 2.96 11.68 12.47
N GLY A 66 1.79 12.01 11.92
CA GLY A 66 0.53 11.77 12.56
C GLY A 66 0.52 10.30 12.95
N ASP A 67 0.07 10.01 14.16
CA ASP A 67 0.14 8.69 14.78
C ASP A 67 -0.57 7.64 13.90
N LEU A 68 0.18 7.02 12.97
CA LEU A 68 -0.32 5.96 12.11
C LEU A 68 -0.52 4.69 12.96
N VAL A 69 -1.78 4.37 13.19
CA VAL A 69 -2.20 3.22 13.97
C VAL A 69 -2.62 2.07 13.05
N THR A 70 -2.34 0.84 13.47
CA THR A 70 -2.70 -0.35 12.72
C THR A 70 -4.21 -0.61 12.84
N LEU A 71 -4.89 -0.55 11.71
CA LEU A 71 -6.33 -0.80 11.59
C LEU A 71 -6.64 -2.29 11.53
N ARG A 72 -5.99 -3.01 10.59
CA ARG A 72 -6.20 -4.45 10.34
C ARG A 72 -4.92 -5.13 9.88
N GLN A 73 -4.89 -6.45 10.03
CA GLN A 73 -3.82 -7.32 9.54
C GLN A 73 -4.41 -8.31 8.53
N PHE A 74 -3.78 -8.43 7.38
CA PHE A 74 -4.20 -9.29 6.28
C PHE A 74 -3.17 -10.38 6.05
N ARG A 75 -3.63 -11.57 5.71
CA ARG A 75 -2.73 -12.68 5.34
C ARG A 75 -2.24 -12.56 3.91
N ASP A 76 -3.12 -12.08 3.03
CA ASP A 76 -2.91 -12.06 1.58
C ASP A 76 -2.77 -10.62 1.07
N LEU A 77 -1.78 -10.39 0.21
CA LEU A 77 -1.55 -9.08 -0.41
C LEU A 77 -2.72 -8.54 -1.24
N PRO A 78 -3.41 -9.36 -2.06
CA PRO A 78 -4.56 -8.88 -2.83
C PRO A 78 -5.69 -8.34 -1.93
N GLU A 79 -5.94 -8.99 -0.79
CA GLU A 79 -6.97 -8.56 0.16
C GLU A 79 -6.58 -7.22 0.82
N ALA A 80 -5.31 -7.09 1.22
CA ALA A 80 -4.78 -5.86 1.79
C ALA A 80 -4.84 -4.68 0.81
N LEU A 81 -4.53 -4.94 -0.47
CA LEU A 81 -4.60 -3.92 -1.53
C LEU A 81 -6.03 -3.50 -1.83
N LEU A 82 -7.00 -4.43 -1.80
CA LEU A 82 -8.40 -4.11 -1.97
C LEU A 82 -8.91 -3.22 -0.83
N ALA A 83 -8.56 -3.56 0.42
CA ALA A 83 -8.91 -2.75 1.59
C ALA A 83 -8.28 -1.34 1.51
N LYS A 84 -7.00 -1.25 1.13
CA LYS A 84 -6.31 0.02 0.89
C LYS A 84 -7.03 0.85 -0.18
N GLY A 85 -7.32 0.26 -1.34
CA GLY A 85 -8.01 0.96 -2.43
C GLY A 85 -9.42 1.45 -2.05
N SER A 86 -10.12 0.70 -1.18
CA SER A 86 -11.42 1.13 -0.64
C SER A 86 -11.30 2.37 0.24
N LEU A 87 -10.26 2.47 1.08
CA LEU A 87 -10.01 3.63 1.92
C LEU A 87 -9.56 4.84 1.11
N GLU A 88 -8.64 4.65 0.16
CA GLU A 88 -8.15 5.72 -0.71
C GLU A 88 -9.27 6.31 -1.57
N SER A 89 -10.20 5.47 -2.05
CA SER A 89 -11.39 5.92 -2.80
C SER A 89 -12.35 6.77 -1.97
N ALA A 90 -12.34 6.58 -0.64
CA ALA A 90 -13.10 7.38 0.31
C ALA A 90 -12.35 8.65 0.79
N GLY A 91 -11.13 8.88 0.27
CA GLY A 91 -10.29 10.01 0.65
C GLY A 91 -9.50 9.82 1.94
N ILE A 92 -9.42 8.60 2.49
CA ILE A 92 -8.67 8.30 3.70
C ILE A 92 -7.25 7.87 3.32
N GLU A 93 -6.25 8.55 3.87
CA GLU A 93 -4.85 8.18 3.68
C GLU A 93 -4.55 6.87 4.41
N SER A 94 -4.02 5.88 3.68
CA SER A 94 -3.69 4.58 4.27
C SER A 94 -2.40 4.00 3.71
N GLN A 95 -1.63 3.35 4.58
CA GLN A 95 -0.34 2.76 4.25
C GLN A 95 -0.31 1.27 4.62
N LEU A 96 0.22 0.45 3.70
CA LEU A 96 0.50 -0.95 3.98
C LEU A 96 1.95 -1.05 4.44
N VAL A 97 2.16 -1.61 5.63
CA VAL A 97 3.49 -1.92 6.15
C VAL A 97 3.83 -3.37 5.80
N ASP A 98 5.11 -3.60 5.50
CA ASP A 98 5.68 -4.91 5.15
C ASP A 98 5.25 -5.46 3.76
N ASP A 99 4.60 -4.65 2.92
CA ASP A 99 4.14 -5.05 1.58
C ASP A 99 5.31 -5.43 0.66
N ASN A 100 6.41 -4.67 0.72
CA ASN A 100 7.58 -4.86 -0.12
C ASN A 100 8.37 -6.13 0.26
N MET A 101 8.41 -6.49 1.55
CA MET A 101 9.03 -7.73 2.01
C MET A 101 8.22 -8.97 1.60
N ILE A 102 6.89 -8.90 1.68
CA ILE A 102 6.01 -10.00 1.32
C ILE A 102 5.94 -10.22 -0.21
N ARG A 103 6.12 -9.15 -1.01
CA ARG A 103 6.30 -9.27 -2.47
C ARG A 103 7.54 -10.08 -2.86
N MET A 104 8.61 -10.03 -2.06
CA MET A 104 9.85 -10.75 -2.35
C MET A 104 9.81 -12.22 -1.94
N ASP A 105 9.16 -12.54 -0.82
CA ASP A 105 9.01 -13.92 -0.36
C ASP A 105 7.69 -14.13 0.41
N TRP A 106 6.76 -14.86 -0.20
CA TRP A 106 5.46 -15.17 0.37
C TRP A 106 5.56 -15.95 1.70
N PHE A 107 6.64 -16.71 1.91
CA PHE A 107 6.86 -17.53 3.11
C PHE A 107 7.06 -16.66 4.37
N ILE A 108 7.53 -15.42 4.19
CA ILE A 108 7.79 -14.46 5.28
C ILE A 108 6.48 -13.87 5.84
N SER A 109 5.37 -13.92 5.09
CA SER A 109 4.07 -13.35 5.50
C SER A 109 3.57 -13.92 6.84
N ASN A 110 3.74 -15.22 7.07
CA ASN A 110 3.35 -15.87 8.33
C ASN A 110 4.29 -15.54 9.49
N LEU A 111 5.57 -15.26 9.20
CA LEU A 111 6.58 -14.95 10.21
C LEU A 111 6.39 -13.53 10.77
N LEU A 112 5.94 -12.59 9.93
CA LEU A 112 5.71 -11.19 10.31
C LEU A 112 4.32 -10.90 10.88
N GLY A 113 3.44 -11.91 10.89
CA GLY A 113 2.06 -11.78 11.37
C GLY A 113 1.10 -11.15 10.35
N GLY A 114 1.46 -11.14 9.07
CA GLY A 114 0.64 -10.58 7.99
C GLY A 114 0.93 -9.10 7.68
N ILE A 115 0.29 -8.61 6.63
CA ILE A 115 0.41 -7.24 6.10
C ILE A 115 -0.44 -6.31 6.96
N LYS A 116 0.17 -5.26 7.51
CA LYS A 116 -0.52 -4.32 8.41
C LYS A 116 -1.00 -3.12 7.62
N LEU A 117 -2.31 -2.88 7.63
CA LEU A 117 -2.91 -1.67 7.10
C LEU A 117 -2.95 -0.62 8.21
N LYS A 118 -2.33 0.53 7.98
CA LYS A 118 -2.28 1.66 8.90
C LYS A 118 -3.01 2.87 8.35
N VAL A 119 -3.66 3.62 9.23
CA VAL A 119 -4.36 4.89 8.97
C VAL A 119 -4.02 5.88 10.09
N HIS A 120 -4.28 7.16 9.87
CA HIS A 120 -4.18 8.16 10.95
C HIS A 120 -5.14 7.83 12.08
N ALA A 121 -4.74 8.12 13.32
CA ALA A 121 -5.54 7.81 14.52
C ALA A 121 -6.95 8.44 14.49
N GLU A 122 -7.09 9.60 13.85
CA GLU A 122 -8.37 10.28 13.67
C GLU A 122 -9.33 9.56 12.72
N ASP A 123 -8.81 8.81 11.74
CA ASP A 123 -9.60 8.16 10.70
C ASP A 123 -9.98 6.71 11.03
N VAL A 124 -9.54 6.17 12.17
CA VAL A 124 -9.73 4.75 12.53
C VAL A 124 -11.20 4.33 12.53
N GLU A 125 -12.07 5.18 13.06
CA GLU A 125 -13.50 4.87 13.19
C GLU A 125 -14.17 4.88 11.81
N THR A 126 -13.96 5.94 11.04
CA THR A 126 -14.44 6.07 9.65
C THR A 126 -13.92 4.95 8.75
N ALA A 127 -12.63 4.63 8.85
CA ALA A 127 -12.01 3.58 8.06
C ALA A 127 -12.58 2.20 8.40
N ASN A 128 -12.87 1.93 9.67
CA ASN A 128 -13.54 0.69 10.07
C ASN A 128 -14.97 0.62 9.55
N GLU A 129 -15.71 1.74 9.55
CA GLU A 129 -17.07 1.78 9.02
C GLU A 129 -17.06 1.41 7.53
N ILE A 130 -16.16 2.02 6.74
CA ILE A 130 -16.00 1.72 5.30
C ILE A 130 -15.65 0.26 5.07
N LEU A 131 -14.66 -0.28 5.79
CA LEU A 131 -14.23 -1.68 5.62
C LEU A 131 -15.21 -2.72 6.17
N ASN A 132 -16.26 -2.29 6.89
CA ASN A 132 -17.34 -3.15 7.37
C ASN A 132 -18.63 -3.00 6.57
N GLN A 133 -18.65 -2.16 5.53
CA GLN A 133 -19.84 -2.01 4.69
C GLN A 133 -20.21 -3.35 4.05
N PRO A 134 -21.51 -3.69 4.03
CA PRO A 134 -21.96 -4.93 3.43
C PRO A 134 -21.67 -4.91 1.93
N ILE A 135 -21.16 -6.03 1.41
CA ILE A 135 -20.95 -6.22 -0.01
C ILE A 135 -22.30 -6.06 -0.72
N PRO A 136 -22.43 -5.16 -1.71
CA PRO A 136 -23.69 -4.93 -2.38
C PRO A 136 -24.14 -6.21 -3.11
N GLU A 137 -25.43 -6.55 -2.97
CA GLU A 137 -25.99 -7.78 -3.53
C GLU A 137 -26.05 -7.76 -5.07
N THR A 138 -26.01 -6.57 -5.65
CA THR A 138 -26.10 -6.33 -7.09
C THR A 138 -25.07 -5.29 -7.49
N ILE A 139 -24.28 -5.62 -8.51
CA ILE A 139 -23.31 -4.72 -9.10
C ILE A 139 -23.85 -4.34 -10.48
N GLU A 140 -24.16 -3.07 -10.70
CA GLU A 140 -24.53 -2.57 -12.01
C GLU A 140 -23.27 -2.31 -12.82
N ILE A 141 -23.07 -3.08 -13.89
CA ILE A 141 -21.94 -2.92 -14.79
C ILE A 141 -22.46 -2.34 -16.10
N GLU A 142 -21.98 -1.14 -16.43
CA GLU A 142 -22.37 -0.43 -17.65
C GLU A 142 -22.03 -1.30 -18.88
N GLY A 143 -23.07 -1.71 -19.64
CA GLY A 143 -22.94 -2.58 -20.82
C GLY A 143 -23.08 -4.08 -20.60
N VAL A 144 -23.10 -4.58 -19.35
CA VAL A 144 -23.27 -6.03 -19.03
C VAL A 144 -24.59 -6.31 -18.29
N GLY A 145 -25.20 -5.29 -17.68
CA GLY A 145 -26.44 -5.41 -16.89
C GLY A 145 -26.17 -5.63 -15.40
N SER A 146 -27.22 -5.89 -14.64
CA SER A 146 -27.13 -6.14 -13.19
C SER A 146 -26.58 -7.54 -12.91
N TYR A 147 -25.39 -7.63 -12.32
CA TYR A 147 -24.82 -8.91 -11.86
C TYR A 147 -25.26 -9.19 -10.42
N ALA A 148 -26.05 -10.25 -10.22
CA ALA A 148 -26.47 -10.72 -8.90
C ALA A 148 -25.46 -11.75 -8.38
N GLN A 149 -24.81 -11.45 -7.26
CA GLN A 149 -23.80 -12.34 -6.68
C GLN A 149 -24.46 -13.57 -6.05
N PRO A 150 -23.95 -14.81 -6.29
CA PRO A 150 -24.57 -16.01 -5.76
C PRO A 150 -24.48 -16.06 -4.23
N LYS A 151 -25.61 -16.24 -3.56
CA LYS A 151 -25.67 -16.42 -2.10
C LYS A 151 -25.50 -17.89 -1.74
N CYS A 152 -24.84 -18.15 -0.62
CA CYS A 152 -24.80 -19.49 -0.07
C CYS A 152 -26.23 -19.99 0.25
N PRO A 153 -26.68 -21.14 -0.27
CA PRO A 153 -28.04 -21.64 -0.02
C PRO A 153 -28.28 -22.03 1.45
N ARG A 154 -27.22 -22.17 2.25
CA ARG A 154 -27.28 -22.61 3.64
C ARG A 154 -27.30 -21.47 4.64
N CYS A 155 -26.40 -20.49 4.50
CA CYS A 155 -26.26 -19.38 5.45
C CYS A 155 -26.54 -18.00 4.84
N GLN A 156 -26.87 -17.94 3.55
CA GLN A 156 -27.12 -16.71 2.80
C GLN A 156 -25.96 -15.71 2.76
N SER A 157 -24.76 -16.12 3.19
CA SER A 157 -23.56 -15.30 3.06
C SER A 157 -23.19 -15.10 1.59
N LEU A 158 -22.69 -13.89 1.29
CA LEU A 158 -22.08 -13.50 0.02
C LEU A 158 -20.60 -13.88 -0.09
N ASP A 159 -19.99 -14.36 1.01
CA ASP A 159 -18.60 -14.80 1.04
C ASP A 159 -18.47 -16.22 0.45
N VAL A 160 -18.53 -16.27 -0.87
CA VAL A 160 -18.52 -17.50 -1.68
C VAL A 160 -17.36 -17.47 -2.67
N SER A 161 -16.58 -18.56 -2.70
CA SER A 161 -15.47 -18.72 -3.63
C SER A 161 -15.77 -19.87 -4.58
N PHE A 162 -15.60 -19.65 -5.88
CA PHE A 162 -15.68 -20.70 -6.88
C PHE A 162 -14.32 -21.42 -6.97
N ARG A 163 -14.29 -22.72 -6.68
CA ARG A 163 -13.05 -23.51 -6.78
C ARG A 163 -13.03 -24.20 -8.13
N GLU A 164 -12.14 -23.75 -8.99
CA GLU A 164 -11.79 -24.43 -10.22
C GLU A 164 -10.34 -25.00 -10.06
N LEU A 165 -10.21 -26.30 -9.72
CA LEU A 165 -9.15 -27.26 -10.15
C LEU A 165 -9.32 -28.66 -9.51
N ASP A 166 -9.57 -29.68 -10.32
CA ASP A 166 -9.42 -31.11 -10.03
C ASP A 166 -7.97 -31.53 -10.29
N LYS A 167 -7.22 -31.56 -9.19
CA LYS A 167 -5.78 -31.77 -9.20
C LYS A 167 -5.38 -33.21 -9.59
N PHE A 168 -6.31 -34.16 -9.57
CA PHE A 168 -6.00 -35.58 -9.71
C PHE A 168 -5.59 -35.95 -11.14
N PHE A 169 -6.30 -35.42 -12.14
CA PHE A 169 -5.85 -35.51 -13.53
C PHE A 169 -4.77 -34.48 -13.88
N SER A 170 -4.77 -33.28 -13.25
CA SER A 170 -3.79 -32.23 -13.56
C SER A 170 -2.34 -32.62 -13.27
N TYR A 171 -2.11 -33.35 -12.18
CA TYR A 171 -0.77 -33.83 -11.82
C TYR A 171 -0.48 -35.25 -12.33
N GLY A 172 -1.50 -36.11 -12.49
CA GLY A 172 -1.33 -37.44 -13.06
C GLY A 172 -0.87 -37.41 -14.53
N SER A 173 -1.35 -36.44 -15.28
CA SER A 173 -0.98 -36.26 -16.68
C SER A 173 0.42 -35.63 -16.86
N ALA A 174 0.91 -34.90 -15.84
CA ALA A 174 2.28 -34.38 -15.80
C ALA A 174 3.34 -35.51 -15.76
N TYR A 175 3.02 -36.65 -15.14
CA TYR A 175 3.86 -37.86 -15.17
C TYR A 175 3.89 -38.57 -16.54
N VAL A 176 2.89 -38.34 -17.40
CA VAL A 176 2.78 -38.86 -18.76
C VAL A 176 3.26 -37.83 -19.81
N GLY A 177 3.78 -36.67 -19.35
CA GLY A 177 4.33 -35.61 -20.19
C GLY A 177 3.29 -34.69 -20.85
N VAL A 178 2.02 -34.76 -20.44
CA VAL A 178 0.92 -33.96 -21.01
C VAL A 178 0.13 -33.32 -19.87
N PRO A 179 0.26 -32.03 -19.53
CA PRO A 179 -0.50 -31.41 -18.44
C PRO A 179 -1.98 -31.20 -18.84
N ILE A 180 -2.91 -31.96 -18.26
CA ILE A 180 -4.36 -31.92 -18.51
C ILE A 180 -5.01 -31.52 -17.19
N PRO A 181 -5.24 -30.22 -16.95
CA PRO A 181 -5.86 -29.75 -15.73
C PRO A 181 -7.37 -30.08 -15.79
N VAL A 182 -7.83 -31.00 -14.92
CA VAL A 182 -9.27 -31.25 -14.75
C VAL A 182 -9.75 -30.33 -13.65
N TYR A 183 -11.04 -30.03 -13.62
CA TYR A 183 -11.69 -29.05 -12.75
C TYR A 183 -13.07 -29.59 -12.35
N HIS A 184 -13.37 -29.77 -11.05
CA HIS A 184 -14.75 -29.98 -10.61
C HIS A 184 -15.35 -28.62 -10.22
N LYS A 185 -16.47 -28.27 -10.86
CA LYS A 185 -17.13 -26.96 -10.73
C LYS A 185 -17.98 -26.89 -9.47
N ALA A 186 -17.40 -26.44 -8.37
CA ALA A 186 -18.13 -26.26 -7.12
C ALA A 186 -17.86 -24.89 -6.49
N TRP A 187 -18.94 -24.23 -6.06
CA TRP A 187 -18.92 -23.10 -5.15
C TRP A 187 -18.66 -23.59 -3.73
N THR A 188 -17.87 -22.83 -2.97
CA THR A 188 -17.62 -23.05 -1.54
C THR A 188 -17.89 -21.76 -0.78
N CYS A 189 -18.72 -21.79 0.25
CA CYS A 189 -18.94 -20.67 1.14
C CYS A 189 -17.86 -20.63 2.23
N ARG A 190 -17.17 -19.50 2.40
CA ARG A 190 -16.15 -19.33 3.44
C ARG A 190 -16.75 -19.07 4.83
N ALA A 191 -17.98 -18.54 4.89
CA ALA A 191 -18.64 -18.26 6.16
C ALA A 191 -19.18 -19.52 6.89
N CYS A 192 -19.67 -20.52 6.14
CA CYS A 192 -20.27 -21.74 6.72
C CYS A 192 -19.69 -23.06 6.21
N GLY A 193 -18.78 -23.01 5.23
CA GLY A 193 -18.16 -24.19 4.64
C GLY A 193 -19.06 -25.02 3.71
N ASN A 194 -20.24 -24.51 3.32
CA ASN A 194 -21.13 -25.25 2.41
C ASN A 194 -20.54 -25.29 0.99
N GLU A 195 -20.58 -26.45 0.35
CA GLU A 195 -20.17 -26.64 -1.04
C GLU A 195 -21.38 -26.98 -1.91
N TRP A 196 -21.51 -26.36 -3.10
CA TRP A 196 -22.59 -26.66 -4.04
C TRP A 196 -22.11 -26.49 -5.48
N GLU A 197 -22.63 -27.31 -6.38
CA GLU A 197 -22.35 -27.17 -7.81
C GLU A 197 -23.10 -25.98 -8.38
N ASP A 198 -22.46 -25.27 -9.31
CA ASP A 198 -23.14 -24.28 -10.11
C ASP A 198 -24.11 -25.00 -11.04
N ARG A 199 -25.37 -25.16 -10.62
CA ARG A 199 -26.46 -25.48 -11.54
C ARG A 199 -26.63 -24.22 -12.38
N GLY A 200 -25.82 -24.11 -13.43
CA GLY A 200 -25.76 -22.94 -14.29
C GLY A 200 -27.17 -22.43 -14.50
N ALA A 201 -27.38 -21.15 -14.17
CA ALA A 201 -28.55 -20.46 -14.65
C ALA A 201 -28.53 -20.68 -16.16
N ALA A 202 -29.45 -21.52 -16.65
CA ALA A 202 -29.71 -21.60 -18.07
C ALA A 202 -29.92 -20.14 -18.52
N PRO A 203 -29.28 -19.68 -19.60
CA PRO A 203 -29.65 -18.40 -20.16
C PRO A 203 -31.16 -18.49 -20.37
N SER A 204 -31.91 -17.60 -19.72
CA SER A 204 -33.35 -17.52 -19.88
C SER A 204 -33.63 -17.27 -21.36
N GLU A 205 -33.98 -18.32 -22.09
CA GLU A 205 -34.75 -18.23 -23.32
C GLU A 205 -36.08 -17.58 -22.97
N LEU A 206 -36.20 -16.26 -23.16
CA LEU A 206 -37.42 -15.48 -23.32
C LEU A 206 -37.00 -14.24 -24.13
N ASP A 207 -37.55 -13.89 -25.30
CA ASP A 207 -38.80 -14.29 -25.94
C ASP A 207 -38.68 -14.14 -27.46
N GLY A 208 -39.22 -15.12 -28.18
CA GLY A 208 -39.65 -14.93 -29.55
C GLY A 208 -40.87 -14.01 -29.59
N GLY A 209 -40.69 -12.81 -30.12
CA GLY A 209 -41.76 -11.85 -30.40
C GLY A 209 -41.80 -11.53 -31.90
N THR A 210 -42.86 -11.98 -32.54
CA THR A 210 -43.27 -11.72 -33.93
C THR A 210 -43.15 -10.25 -34.34
N PHE A 211 -42.58 -10.01 -35.53
CA PHE A 211 -42.91 -8.88 -36.40
C PHE A 211 -43.35 -9.43 -37.76
#